data_AF-A0AB39YUV6-F1
#
_entry.id   AF-A0AB39YUV6-F1
#
_cell.length_a   1.000
_cell.length_b   1.000
_cell.length_c   1.000
_cell.angle_alpha   90.00
_cell.angle_beta   90.00
_cell.angle_gamma   90.00
#
_symmetry.space_group_name_H-M   'P 1'
#
loop_
_entity.id
_entity.type
_entity.pdbx_description
1 polymer ?
#
loop_
_entity_poly.entity_id
_entity_poly.type
_entity_poly.pdbx_seq_one_letter_code
_entity_poly.pdbx_strand_id
1 'polypeptide(L)'
;MSQEPWSDKEEFALATRSPSGGWRYGPKDRVVLGGKGLAVGIAVAHLTFCVLVSIQAPEWWIIFFIYSLLPAWAVGAAVGSLLGLALRRIRSQWVHVAAFFSIGLLMCAPFGGLSATGPLLLSLSIALAAGVGRLAVWKLVRINPSPT
;
A
#
# COMPACT_ATOMS: atom_id res chain seq x y z
N MET A 1 29.26 -32.29 -30.61
CA MET A 1 28.69 -31.24 -29.73
C MET A 1 27.91 -31.94 -28.62
N SER A 2 28.55 -32.12 -27.47
CA SER A 2 27.94 -32.77 -26.29
C SER A 2 27.07 -31.74 -25.56
N GLN A 3 25.75 -31.86 -25.68
CA GLN A 3 24.85 -31.16 -24.78
C GLN A 3 24.95 -31.83 -23.42
N GLU A 4 25.47 -31.11 -22.45
CA GLU A 4 25.66 -31.63 -21.12
C GLU A 4 24.32 -31.62 -20.35
N PRO A 5 23.83 -32.78 -19.85
CA PRO A 5 22.49 -32.92 -19.27
C PRO A 5 22.36 -32.39 -17.83
N TRP A 6 23.33 -31.60 -17.35
CA TRP A 6 23.41 -31.16 -15.96
C TRP A 6 22.94 -29.72 -15.68
N SER A 7 22.71 -28.88 -16.70
CA SER A 7 22.24 -27.49 -16.47
C SER A 7 20.80 -27.43 -15.95
N ASP A 8 19.91 -28.25 -16.50
CA ASP A 8 18.47 -28.02 -16.34
C ASP A 8 17.99 -28.35 -14.94
N LYS A 9 18.55 -29.37 -14.29
CA LYS A 9 18.13 -29.79 -12.94
C LYS A 9 18.62 -28.83 -11.85
N GLU A 10 19.82 -28.31 -12.00
CA GLU A 10 20.39 -27.34 -11.06
C GLU A 10 19.73 -25.96 -11.22
N GLU A 11 19.45 -25.56 -12.46
CA GLU A 11 18.71 -24.34 -12.75
C GLU A 11 17.24 -24.45 -12.31
N PHE A 12 16.59 -25.62 -12.49
CA PHE A 12 15.29 -25.90 -11.87
C PHE A 12 15.37 -25.91 -10.35
N ALA A 13 16.42 -26.48 -9.75
CA ALA A 13 16.60 -26.51 -8.30
C ALA A 13 16.87 -25.12 -7.71
N LEU A 14 17.52 -24.23 -8.46
CA LEU A 14 17.70 -22.82 -8.11
C LEU A 14 16.40 -22.03 -8.26
N ALA A 15 15.62 -22.29 -9.32
CA ALA A 15 14.30 -21.70 -9.53
C ALA A 15 13.24 -22.20 -8.53
N THR A 16 13.36 -23.46 -8.09
CA THR A 16 12.50 -24.12 -7.08
C THR A 16 13.09 -24.09 -5.68
N ARG A 17 14.21 -23.37 -5.47
CA ARG A 17 14.73 -23.06 -4.14
C ARG A 17 13.75 -22.10 -3.47
N SER A 18 12.61 -22.66 -3.06
CA SER A 18 11.65 -22.05 -2.18
C SER A 18 12.47 -21.57 -0.99
N PRO A 19 12.48 -20.26 -0.69
CA PRO A 19 13.25 -19.75 0.42
C PRO A 19 12.84 -20.52 1.66
N SER A 20 13.72 -21.41 2.12
CA SER A 20 13.59 -22.25 3.31
C SER A 20 13.58 -21.42 4.60
N GLY A 21 13.56 -20.10 4.49
CA GLY A 21 13.10 -19.21 5.55
C GLY A 21 11.60 -19.39 5.73
N GLY A 22 11.21 -20.37 6.56
CA GLY A 22 9.83 -20.70 6.86
C GLY A 22 8.93 -19.47 7.04
N TRP A 23 7.71 -19.58 6.54
CA TRP A 23 6.68 -18.55 6.66
C TRP A 23 6.48 -18.23 8.15
N ARG A 24 7.00 -17.07 8.59
CA ARG A 24 6.97 -16.63 10.00
C ARG A 24 5.59 -16.19 10.50
N TYR A 25 4.56 -16.28 9.66
CA TYR A 25 3.21 -15.79 9.92
C TYR A 25 2.22 -16.96 9.95
N GLY A 26 0.96 -16.70 10.29
CA GLY A 26 -0.03 -17.77 10.39
C GLY A 26 -0.21 -18.50 9.05
N PRO A 27 -0.56 -19.80 9.05
CA PRO A 27 -0.78 -20.57 7.82
C PRO A 27 -1.89 -19.96 6.93
N LYS A 28 -2.86 -19.26 7.55
CA LYS A 28 -3.95 -18.55 6.87
C LYS A 28 -3.56 -17.14 6.37
N ASP A 29 -2.39 -16.63 6.74
CA ASP A 29 -1.90 -15.36 6.23
C ASP A 29 -1.38 -15.57 4.81
N ARG A 30 -2.03 -14.93 3.84
CA ARG A 30 -1.69 -15.01 2.41
C ARG A 30 -0.82 -13.83 1.98
N VAL A 31 -1.00 -12.67 2.62
CA VAL A 31 -0.38 -11.40 2.24
C VAL A 31 0.08 -10.66 3.49
N VAL A 32 1.37 -10.32 3.58
CA VAL A 32 1.90 -9.57 4.73
C VAL A 32 2.71 -8.36 4.28
N LEU A 33 2.37 -7.21 4.86
CA LEU A 33 3.10 -5.96 4.72
C LEU A 33 3.94 -5.74 5.98
N GLY A 34 5.26 -5.65 5.84
CA GLY A 34 6.15 -5.31 6.96
C GLY A 34 6.14 -3.81 7.27
N GLY A 35 6.68 -3.42 8.43
CA GLY A 35 6.73 -2.01 8.85
C GLY A 35 7.41 -1.07 7.84
N LYS A 36 8.47 -1.53 7.17
CA LYS A 36 9.11 -0.78 6.07
C LYS A 36 8.16 -0.52 4.90
N GLY A 37 7.38 -1.53 4.53
CA GLY A 37 6.36 -1.40 3.48
C GLY A 37 5.28 -0.41 3.90
N LEU A 38 4.80 -0.48 5.15
CA LEU A 38 3.84 0.48 5.68
C LEU A 38 4.37 1.92 5.63
N ALA A 39 5.58 2.16 6.11
CA ALA A 39 6.20 3.49 6.10
C ALA A 39 6.36 4.04 4.67
N VAL A 40 6.81 3.22 3.72
CA VAL A 40 6.91 3.61 2.30
C VAL A 40 5.53 3.93 1.72
N GLY A 41 4.51 3.14 2.03
CA GLY A 41 3.14 3.39 1.56
C GLY A 41 2.58 4.71 2.09
N ILE A 42 2.79 5.01 3.37
CA ILE A 42 2.40 6.27 3.99
C ILE A 42 3.15 7.45 3.36
N ALA A 43 4.46 7.32 3.15
CA ALA A 43 5.26 8.38 2.53
C ALA A 43 4.80 8.68 1.09
N VAL A 44 4.55 7.63 0.29
CA VAL A 44 4.04 7.80 -1.08
C VAL A 44 2.63 8.37 -1.08
N ALA A 45 1.75 7.92 -0.18
CA ALA A 45 0.41 8.49 -0.04
C ALA A 45 0.47 9.97 0.34
N HIS A 46 1.28 10.34 1.33
CA HIS A 46 1.46 11.74 1.75
C HIS A 46 1.99 12.60 0.61
N LEU A 47 3.03 12.16 -0.10
CA LEU A 47 3.57 12.90 -1.24
C LEU A 47 2.53 13.06 -2.35
N THR A 48 1.79 12.00 -2.68
CA THR A 48 0.72 12.02 -3.68
C THR A 48 -0.36 13.02 -3.30
N PHE A 49 -0.81 13.00 -2.04
CA PHE A 49 -1.78 13.94 -1.50
C PHE A 49 -1.29 15.38 -1.62
N CYS A 50 -0.05 15.66 -1.22
CA CYS A 50 0.53 16.99 -1.33
C CYS A 50 0.56 17.47 -2.78
N VAL A 51 1.00 16.64 -3.73
CA VAL A 51 1.00 17.00 -5.16
C VAL A 51 -0.42 17.35 -5.65
N LEU A 52 -1.42 16.54 -5.29
CA LEU A 52 -2.81 16.78 -5.69
C LEU A 52 -3.41 18.05 -5.07
N VAL A 53 -3.05 18.36 -3.83
CA VAL A 53 -3.45 19.60 -3.16
C VAL A 53 -2.70 20.81 -3.72
N SER A 54 -1.41 20.68 -4.06
CA SER A 54 -0.63 21.77 -4.69
C SER A 54 -1.20 22.21 -6.04
N ILE A 55 -1.81 21.30 -6.79
CA ILE A 55 -2.50 21.65 -8.05
C ILE A 55 -3.72 22.54 -7.77
N GLN A 56 -4.39 22.35 -6.63
CA GLN A 56 -5.58 23.11 -6.23
C GLN A 56 -5.25 24.43 -5.53
N ALA A 57 -4.18 24.45 -4.73
CA ALA A 57 -3.78 25.58 -3.90
C ALA A 57 -2.24 25.70 -3.88
N PRO A 58 -1.64 26.16 -4.99
CA PRO A 58 -0.19 26.16 -5.17
C PRO A 58 0.52 27.08 -4.17
N GLU A 59 -0.10 28.17 -3.71
CA GLU A 59 0.55 29.05 -2.72
C GLU A 59 0.68 28.42 -1.32
N TRP A 60 -0.07 27.37 -1.00
CA TRP A 60 -0.13 26.76 0.35
C TRP A 60 0.59 25.43 0.47
N TRP A 61 1.26 24.95 -0.58
CA TRP A 61 1.78 23.57 -0.64
C TRP A 61 2.76 23.22 0.48
N ILE A 62 3.67 24.13 0.85
CA ILE A 62 4.65 23.90 1.92
C ILE A 62 3.95 23.74 3.27
N ILE A 63 2.93 24.58 3.50
CA ILE A 63 2.15 24.57 4.73
C ILE A 63 1.39 23.24 4.82
N PHE A 64 0.70 22.82 3.76
CA PHE A 64 0.05 21.51 3.75
C PHE A 64 1.03 20.36 3.95
N PHE A 65 2.19 20.37 3.31
CA PHE A 65 3.21 19.33 3.44
C PHE A 65 3.72 19.19 4.88
N ILE A 66 4.04 20.31 5.54
CA ILE A 66 4.59 20.29 6.91
C ILE A 66 3.50 19.94 7.92
N TYR A 67 2.35 20.61 7.87
CA TYR A 67 1.30 20.44 8.89
C TYR A 67 0.54 19.13 8.75
N SER A 68 0.44 18.57 7.53
CA SER A 68 -0.22 17.27 7.35
C SER A 68 0.69 16.08 7.65
N LEU A 69 2.00 16.28 7.83
CA LEU A 69 2.96 15.20 8.07
C LEU A 69 2.57 14.35 9.29
N LEU A 70 2.43 14.97 10.46
CA LEU A 70 2.12 14.26 11.69
C LEU A 70 0.74 13.55 11.64
N PRO A 71 -0.37 14.21 11.26
CA PRO A 71 -1.67 13.55 11.20
C PRO A 71 -1.73 12.49 10.09
N ALA A 72 -1.12 12.72 8.91
CA ALA A 72 -1.12 11.73 7.82
C ALA A 72 -0.36 10.46 8.23
N TRP A 73 0.76 10.61 8.94
CA TRP A 73 1.51 9.45 9.44
C TRP A 73 0.78 8.73 10.56
N ALA A 74 0.18 9.45 11.52
CA ALA A 74 -0.58 8.84 12.60
C ALA A 74 -1.79 8.06 12.06
N VAL A 75 -2.61 8.68 11.22
CA VAL A 75 -3.79 8.07 10.61
C VAL A 75 -3.37 6.96 9.65
N GLY A 76 -2.37 7.20 8.80
CA GLY A 76 -1.86 6.22 7.83
C GLY A 76 -1.29 4.97 8.51
N ALA A 77 -0.59 5.12 9.63
CA ALA A 77 -0.08 3.99 10.41
C ALA A 77 -1.23 3.20 11.06
N ALA A 78 -2.17 3.89 11.70
CA ALA A 78 -3.31 3.25 12.36
C ALA A 78 -4.20 2.51 11.35
N VAL A 79 -4.69 3.22 10.32
CA VAL A 79 -5.57 2.67 9.30
C VAL A 79 -4.86 1.63 8.44
N GLY A 80 -3.63 1.94 7.99
CA GLY A 80 -2.86 1.04 7.13
C GLY A 80 -2.45 -0.26 7.82
N SER A 81 -2.16 -0.22 9.13
CA SER A 81 -1.89 -1.43 9.90
C SER A 81 -3.16 -2.27 10.11
N LEU A 82 -4.26 -1.66 10.55
CA LEU A 82 -5.54 -2.35 10.74
C LEU A 82 -6.05 -2.99 9.45
N LEU A 83 -6.01 -2.24 8.35
CA LEU A 83 -6.43 -2.73 7.05
C LEU A 83 -5.48 -3.81 6.53
N GLY A 84 -4.18 -3.65 6.74
CA GLY A 84 -3.17 -4.66 6.43
C GLY A 84 -3.40 -5.97 7.20
N LEU A 85 -3.86 -5.90 8.46
CA LEU A 85 -4.26 -7.05 9.27
C LEU A 85 -5.55 -7.71 8.75
N ALA A 86 -6.59 -6.91 8.52
CA ALA A 86 -7.88 -7.40 8.05
C ALA A 86 -7.79 -8.12 6.70
N LEU A 87 -6.95 -7.60 5.79
CA LEU A 87 -6.80 -8.11 4.44
C LEU A 87 -5.73 -9.21 4.29
N ARG A 88 -5.06 -9.64 5.38
CA ARG A 88 -4.00 -10.68 5.30
C ARG A 88 -4.44 -11.96 4.63
N ARG A 89 -5.73 -12.31 4.76
CA ARG A 89 -6.32 -13.52 4.19
C ARG A 89 -6.61 -13.41 2.70
N ILE A 90 -6.70 -12.20 2.15
CA ILE A 90 -7.11 -11.95 0.77
C ILE A 90 -5.86 -11.83 -0.11
N ARG A 91 -5.71 -12.75 -1.07
CA ARG A 91 -4.59 -12.76 -2.02
C ARG A 91 -4.72 -11.68 -3.12
N SER A 92 -5.93 -11.27 -3.45
CA SER A 92 -6.20 -10.31 -4.53
C SER A 92 -5.69 -8.92 -4.18
N GLN A 93 -4.62 -8.47 -4.85
CA GLN A 93 -4.03 -7.14 -4.61
C GLN A 93 -4.98 -6.00 -4.99
N TRP A 94 -5.82 -6.20 -6.02
CA TRP A 94 -6.83 -5.22 -6.42
C TRP A 94 -7.86 -4.96 -5.33
N VAL A 95 -8.22 -5.98 -4.54
CA VAL A 95 -9.10 -5.80 -3.38
C VAL A 95 -8.43 -4.94 -2.31
N HIS A 96 -7.11 -5.06 -2.13
CA HIS A 96 -6.39 -4.18 -1.22
C HIS A 96 -6.42 -2.73 -1.71
N VAL A 97 -6.13 -2.50 -3.00
CA VAL A 97 -6.19 -1.15 -3.58
C VAL A 97 -7.59 -0.54 -3.44
N ALA A 98 -8.63 -1.31 -3.78
CA ALA A 98 -10.02 -0.88 -3.65
C ALA A 98 -10.40 -0.58 -2.20
N ALA A 99 -9.94 -1.38 -1.24
CA ALA A 99 -10.20 -1.17 0.18
C ALA A 99 -9.51 0.09 0.72
N PHE A 100 -8.24 0.32 0.38
CA PHE A 100 -7.51 1.54 0.76
C PHE A 100 -8.15 2.79 0.14
N PHE A 101 -8.57 2.71 -1.12
CA PHE A 101 -9.29 3.78 -1.79
C PHE A 101 -10.64 4.07 -1.10
N SER A 102 -11.44 3.03 -0.85
CA SER A 102 -12.79 3.17 -0.26
C SER A 102 -12.75 3.70 1.17
N ILE A 103 -11.80 3.23 1.98
CA ILE A 103 -11.62 3.74 3.35
C ILE A 103 -11.12 5.18 3.33
N GLY A 104 -10.16 5.52 2.46
CA GLY A 104 -9.71 6.90 2.27
C GLY A 104 -10.86 7.83 1.90
N LEU A 105 -11.73 7.40 0.97
CA LEU A 105 -12.92 8.16 0.58
C LEU A 105 -13.92 8.30 1.72
N LEU A 106 -14.21 7.21 2.45
CA LEU A 106 -15.18 7.19 3.55
C LEU A 106 -14.72 8.05 4.74
N MET A 107 -13.43 8.02 5.09
CA MET A 107 -12.89 8.85 6.17
C MET A 107 -13.03 10.35 5.87
N CYS A 108 -13.07 10.73 4.59
CA CYS A 108 -13.19 12.12 4.17
C CYS A 108 -14.64 12.56 3.91
N ALA A 109 -15.58 11.62 3.79
CA ALA A 109 -17.00 11.91 3.59
C ALA A 109 -17.59 12.92 4.61
N PRO A 110 -17.27 12.86 5.93
CA PRO A 110 -17.76 13.83 6.90
C PRO A 110 -17.19 15.24 6.71
N PHE A 111 -15.97 15.35 6.18
CA PHE A 111 -15.27 16.61 5.95
C PHE A 111 -15.63 17.27 4.62
N GLY A 112 -16.22 16.49 3.71
CA GLY A 112 -16.69 16.98 2.42
C GLY A 112 -17.68 18.14 2.57
N GLY A 113 -18.61 18.10 3.54
CA GLY A 113 -19.61 19.15 3.75
C GLY A 113 -19.06 20.54 4.13
N LEU A 114 -17.76 20.66 4.39
CA LEU A 114 -17.12 21.89 4.88
C LEU A 114 -16.30 22.65 3.80
N SER A 115 -16.21 22.17 2.56
CA SER A 115 -15.41 22.80 1.50
C SER A 115 -16.25 23.57 0.47
N ALA A 116 -15.95 24.86 0.29
CA ALA A 116 -16.59 25.73 -0.69
C ALA A 116 -16.16 25.45 -2.16
N THR A 117 -15.00 24.79 -2.37
CA THR A 117 -14.45 24.44 -3.70
C THR A 117 -14.79 23.02 -4.14
N GLY A 118 -15.53 22.26 -3.34
CA GLY A 118 -16.03 20.95 -3.70
C GLY A 118 -15.63 19.87 -2.68
N PRO A 119 -16.60 19.34 -1.90
CA PRO A 119 -16.43 18.20 -0.99
C PRO A 119 -15.64 17.01 -1.58
N LEU A 120 -15.82 16.84 -2.89
CA LEU A 120 -15.43 15.65 -3.63
C LEU A 120 -13.95 15.68 -4.03
N LEU A 121 -13.39 16.84 -4.39
CA LEU A 121 -12.01 16.91 -4.90
C LEU A 121 -10.98 16.61 -3.81
N LEU A 122 -11.18 17.13 -2.60
CA LEU A 122 -10.33 16.84 -1.45
C LEU A 122 -10.43 15.37 -1.04
N SER A 123 -11.66 14.85 -0.95
CA SER A 123 -11.92 13.45 -0.60
C SER A 123 -11.35 12.48 -1.64
N LEU A 124 -11.47 12.81 -2.94
CA LEU A 124 -10.87 12.05 -4.04
C LEU A 124 -9.35 12.10 -3.99
N SER A 125 -8.75 13.24 -3.66
CA SER A 125 -7.30 13.37 -3.55
C SER A 125 -6.73 12.46 -2.47
N ILE A 126 -7.42 12.35 -1.34
CA ILE A 126 -7.03 11.46 -0.22
C ILE A 126 -7.27 9.99 -0.58
N ALA A 127 -8.41 9.66 -1.21
CA ALA A 127 -8.70 8.30 -1.68
C ALA A 127 -7.66 7.83 -2.72
N LEU A 128 -7.33 8.68 -3.69
CA LEU A 128 -6.30 8.41 -4.69
C LEU A 128 -4.93 8.26 -4.05
N ALA A 129 -4.54 9.15 -3.15
CA ALA A 129 -3.31 9.04 -2.39
C ALA A 129 -3.18 7.72 -1.63
N ALA A 130 -4.24 7.29 -0.95
CA ALA A 130 -4.29 6.01 -0.24
C ALA A 130 -4.15 4.81 -1.20
N GLY A 131 -4.86 4.83 -2.33
CA GLY A 131 -4.76 3.82 -3.38
C GLY A 131 -3.36 3.73 -3.99
N VAL A 132 -2.76 4.88 -4.34
CA VAL A 132 -1.40 4.98 -4.89
C VAL A 132 -0.36 4.54 -3.88
N GLY A 133 -0.49 4.93 -2.61
CA GLY A 133 0.36 4.44 -1.53
C GLY A 133 0.33 2.91 -1.41
N ARG A 134 -0.86 2.30 -1.56
CA ARG A 134 -0.98 0.84 -1.60
C ARG A 134 -0.35 0.22 -2.85
N LEU A 135 -0.51 0.84 -4.02
CA LEU A 135 0.10 0.37 -5.28
C LEU A 135 1.64 0.43 -5.20
N ALA A 136 2.20 1.48 -4.62
CA ALA A 136 3.64 1.66 -4.52
C ALA A 136 4.32 0.58 -3.68
N VAL A 137 3.61 0.04 -2.68
CA VAL A 137 4.13 -1.03 -1.83
C VAL A 137 3.85 -2.43 -2.37
N TRP A 138 3.22 -2.56 -3.56
CA TRP A 138 2.88 -3.86 -4.14
C TRP A 138 4.09 -4.80 -4.19
N LYS A 139 5.26 -4.30 -4.63
CA LYS A 139 6.49 -5.11 -4.70
C LYS A 139 7.14 -5.39 -3.33
N LEU A 140 6.73 -4.70 -2.27
CA LEU A 140 7.23 -4.90 -0.90
C LEU A 140 6.39 -5.91 -0.11
N VAL A 141 5.28 -6.37 -0.68
CA VAL A 141 4.35 -7.32 -0.06
C VAL A 141 4.87 -8.74 -0.25
N ARG A 142 4.92 -9.51 0.85
CA ARG A 142 5.23 -10.94 0.81
C ARG A 142 3.96 -11.74 0.62
N ILE A 143 3.93 -12.60 -0.40
CA ILE A 143 2.80 -13.49 -0.70
C ILE A 143 3.20 -14.92 -0.31
N ASN A 144 2.33 -15.62 0.41
CA ASN A 144 2.56 -17.02 0.77
C ASN A 144 2.46 -17.92 -0.48
N PRO A 145 3.52 -18.66 -0.86
CA PRO A 145 3.50 -19.55 -2.01
C PRO A 145 2.76 -20.88 -1.76
N SER A 146 2.65 -21.31 -0.49
CA SER A 146 2.07 -22.60 -0.11
C SER A 146 0.93 -22.42 0.88
N PRO A 147 -0.27 -22.05 0.38
CA PRO A 147 -1.44 -21.95 1.21
C PRO A 147 -1.90 -23.33 1.69
N THR A 148 -1.59 -23.71 2.92
CA THR A 148 -2.32 -24.77 3.61
C THR A 148 -3.72 -24.28 4.02
#